data_AF-A0A6B3G5L6-F1
#
_entry.id   AF-A0A6B3G5L6-F1
#
_cell.length_a   1.000
_cell.length_b   1.000
_cell.length_c   1.000
_cell.angle_alpha   90.00
_cell.angle_beta   90.00
_cell.angle_gamma   90.00
#
_symmetry.space_group_name_H-M   'P 1'
#
loop_
_entity.id
_entity.type
_entity.pdbx_description
1 polymer ?
#
loop_
_entity_poly.entity_id
_entity_poly.type
_entity_poly.pdbx_seq_one_letter_code
_entity_poly.pdbx_strand_id
1 'polypeptide(L)'
;IGNITRVATLFLTKTVYSVLLAILVVCTQVEYPFLPRHLTLLSTLTIGVPAFFLALAPNKERAQPHFVRRVMRYAIPSGVIAATATFATYLVARHHYSGPGALDAETSAATLTLFLVSMWVLAIIARPYTWWRIGLVAAMGLGFLIVLVVPWLQDFFALKLVGTTMPWTAVAIAVAAAALLEFVWRWVGRRFGA
;
A
#
# COMPACT_ATOMS: atom_id res chain seq x y z
N ILE A 1 20.09 -8.58 9.81
CA ILE A 1 19.59 -9.06 8.49
C ILE A 1 18.05 -9.18 8.43
N GLY A 2 17.36 -9.67 9.47
CA GLY A 2 15.88 -9.75 9.47
C GLY A 2 15.19 -8.41 9.19
N ASN A 3 15.62 -7.32 9.85
CA ASN A 3 15.10 -5.97 9.55
C ASN A 3 15.36 -5.53 8.10
N ILE A 4 16.54 -5.82 7.56
CA ILE A 4 16.87 -5.48 6.17
C ILE A 4 15.94 -6.23 5.21
N THR A 5 15.53 -7.45 5.54
CA THR A 5 14.56 -8.22 4.74
C THR A 5 13.20 -7.54 4.75
N ARG A 6 12.71 -7.12 5.93
CA ARG A 6 11.45 -6.38 6.07
C ARG A 6 11.46 -5.08 5.25
N VAL A 7 12.53 -4.31 5.40
CA VAL A 7 12.73 -3.03 4.70
C VAL A 7 12.80 -3.27 3.18
N ALA A 8 13.61 -4.23 2.73
CA ALA A 8 13.72 -4.55 1.32
C ALA A 8 12.40 -5.05 0.71
N THR A 9 11.59 -5.79 1.48
CA THR A 9 10.25 -6.19 1.02
C THR A 9 9.34 -4.99 0.84
N LEU A 10 9.36 -3.98 1.73
CA LEU A 10 8.58 -2.75 1.55
C LEU A 10 9.00 -1.98 0.29
N PHE A 11 10.30 -1.76 0.10
CA PHE A 11 10.82 -1.08 -1.09
C PHE A 11 10.52 -1.85 -2.37
N LEU A 12 10.71 -3.17 -2.39
CA LEU A 12 10.44 -3.96 -3.59
C LEU A 12 8.94 -4.03 -3.90
N THR A 13 8.08 -4.10 -2.88
CA THR A 13 6.61 -4.07 -3.07
C THR A 13 6.20 -2.79 -3.77
N LYS A 14 6.80 -1.64 -3.41
CA LYS A 14 6.58 -0.36 -4.11
C LYS A 14 6.86 -0.45 -5.59
N THR A 15 8.04 -0.94 -5.91
CA THR A 15 8.49 -1.05 -7.29
C THR A 15 7.58 -1.99 -8.07
N VAL A 16 7.22 -3.14 -7.50
CA VAL A 16 6.34 -4.11 -8.14
C VAL A 16 4.97 -3.50 -8.42
N TYR A 17 4.28 -2.92 -7.43
CA TYR A 17 2.96 -2.36 -7.70
C TYR A 17 3.03 -1.21 -8.71
N SER A 18 4.07 -0.39 -8.65
CA SER A 18 4.22 0.80 -9.51
C SER A 18 4.44 0.41 -10.96
N VAL A 19 5.31 -0.56 -11.20
CA VAL A 19 5.58 -1.12 -12.54
C VAL A 19 4.34 -1.84 -13.07
N LEU A 20 3.67 -2.66 -12.26
CA LEU A 20 2.46 -3.35 -12.69
C LEU A 20 1.32 -2.39 -13.03
N LEU A 21 1.12 -1.34 -12.23
CA LEU A 21 0.15 -0.29 -12.54
C LEU A 21 0.52 0.42 -13.83
N ALA A 22 1.79 0.75 -14.06
CA ALA A 22 2.23 1.34 -15.33
C ALA A 22 1.92 0.42 -16.52
N ILE A 23 2.18 -0.88 -16.41
CA ILE A 23 1.86 -1.87 -17.44
C ILE A 23 0.35 -1.92 -17.68
N LEU A 24 -0.46 -2.04 -16.62
CA LEU A 24 -1.92 -2.10 -16.73
C LEU A 24 -2.50 -0.86 -17.40
N VAL A 25 -2.00 0.32 -17.03
CA VAL A 25 -2.40 1.61 -17.60
C VAL A 25 -2.06 1.69 -19.08
N VAL A 26 -0.85 1.29 -19.46
CA VAL A 26 -0.41 1.23 -20.88
C VAL A 26 -1.26 0.23 -21.66
N CYS A 27 -1.51 -0.97 -21.13
CA CYS A 27 -2.29 -2.00 -21.82
C CYS A 27 -3.76 -1.60 -22.02
N THR A 28 -4.32 -0.83 -21.08
CA THR A 28 -5.74 -0.40 -21.12
C THR A 28 -5.92 1.00 -21.69
N GLN A 29 -4.83 1.70 -22.04
CA GLN A 29 -4.83 3.06 -22.59
C GLN A 29 -5.62 4.05 -21.72
N VAL A 30 -5.56 3.88 -20.40
CA VAL A 30 -6.16 4.79 -19.42
C VAL A 30 -5.13 5.81 -18.93
N GLU A 31 -5.58 6.87 -18.26
CA GLU A 31 -4.66 7.81 -17.62
C GLU A 31 -4.05 7.19 -16.36
N TYR A 32 -2.82 7.56 -16.04
CA TYR A 32 -2.15 7.02 -14.86
C TYR A 32 -2.84 7.53 -13.58
N PRO A 33 -3.26 6.64 -12.67
CA PRO A 33 -4.19 6.98 -11.58
C PRO A 33 -3.54 7.75 -10.41
N PHE A 34 -2.26 8.09 -10.50
CA PHE A 34 -1.54 8.77 -9.42
C PHE A 34 -0.84 10.03 -9.88
N LEU A 35 -1.10 11.11 -9.17
CA LEU A 35 -0.31 12.32 -9.25
C LEU A 35 1.00 12.15 -8.44
N PRO A 36 2.10 12.84 -8.81
CA PRO A 36 3.36 12.81 -8.07
C PRO A 36 3.19 13.08 -6.57
N ARG A 37 2.27 14.00 -6.20
CA ARG A 37 1.90 14.29 -4.81
C ARG A 37 1.35 13.08 -4.05
N HIS A 38 0.52 12.24 -4.68
CA HIS A 38 0.00 11.02 -4.05
C HIS A 38 1.13 10.03 -3.80
N LEU A 39 2.03 9.87 -4.79
CA LEU A 39 3.18 8.98 -4.66
C LEU A 39 4.13 9.43 -3.56
N THR A 40 4.33 10.74 -3.37
CA THR A 40 5.13 11.27 -2.26
C THR A 40 4.52 10.92 -0.91
N LEU A 41 3.22 11.14 -0.74
CA LEU A 41 2.49 10.78 0.48
C LEU A 41 2.57 9.29 0.78
N LEU A 42 2.23 8.46 -0.21
CA LEU A 42 2.26 7.00 -0.09
C LEU A 42 3.68 6.53 0.24
N SER A 43 4.69 7.02 -0.48
CA SER A 43 6.08 6.63 -0.28
C SER A 43 6.56 7.00 1.11
N THR A 44 6.18 8.16 1.63
CA THR A 44 6.62 8.64 2.94
C THR A 44 5.97 7.83 4.06
N LEU A 45 4.64 7.69 4.03
CA LEU A 45 3.86 7.09 5.11
C LEU A 45 3.87 5.56 5.11
N THR A 46 4.02 4.92 3.94
CA THR A 46 3.93 3.44 3.87
C THR A 46 5.30 2.78 3.78
N ILE A 47 6.33 3.48 3.31
CA ILE A 47 7.64 2.88 3.02
C ILE A 47 8.77 3.63 3.73
N GLY A 48 8.95 4.92 3.48
CA GLY A 48 10.12 5.69 3.92
C GLY A 48 10.25 5.77 5.44
N VAL A 49 9.27 6.38 6.11
CA VAL A 49 9.28 6.51 7.58
C VAL A 49 9.29 5.13 8.24
N PRO A 50 8.42 4.18 7.86
CA PRO A 50 8.44 2.86 8.47
C PRO A 50 9.74 2.10 8.24
N ALA A 51 10.34 2.16 7.05
CA ALA A 51 11.60 1.49 6.77
C ALA A 51 12.74 2.01 7.65
N PHE A 52 12.80 3.32 7.87
CA PHE A 52 13.80 3.93 8.75
C PHE A 52 13.69 3.38 10.18
N PHE A 53 12.49 3.43 10.76
CA PHE A 53 12.26 2.93 12.12
C PHE A 53 12.42 1.40 12.22
N LEU A 54 11.95 0.65 11.22
CA LEU A 54 12.10 -0.80 11.19
C LEU A 54 13.56 -1.23 10.99
N ALA A 55 14.39 -0.43 10.31
CA ALA A 55 15.82 -0.69 10.20
C ALA A 55 16.50 -0.59 11.57
N LEU A 56 16.13 0.44 12.35
CA LEU A 56 16.65 0.70 13.71
C LEU A 56 16.08 -0.24 14.78
N ALA A 57 14.97 -0.94 14.50
CA ALA A 57 14.32 -1.78 15.49
C ALA A 57 15.26 -2.89 16.02
N PRO A 58 15.26 -3.22 17.32
CA PRO A 58 16.05 -4.34 17.82
C PRO A 58 15.66 -5.65 17.13
N ASN A 59 16.64 -6.37 16.57
CA ASN A 59 16.37 -7.63 15.88
C ASN A 59 17.12 -8.80 16.53
N LYS A 60 16.37 -9.76 17.06
CA LYS A 60 16.89 -11.01 17.63
C LYS A 60 16.84 -12.20 16.65
N GLU A 61 16.37 -11.98 15.41
CA GLU A 61 16.29 -13.04 14.39
C GLU A 61 17.67 -13.40 13.83
N ARG A 62 17.97 -14.71 13.79
CA ARG A 62 19.19 -15.27 13.20
C ARG A 62 19.30 -14.94 11.71
N ALA A 63 20.52 -14.77 11.24
CA ALA A 63 20.80 -14.63 9.81
C ALA A 63 20.34 -15.88 9.07
N GLN A 64 19.42 -15.72 8.11
CA GLN A 64 18.92 -16.83 7.30
C GLN A 64 19.43 -16.68 5.85
N PRO A 65 19.75 -17.79 5.16
CA PRO A 65 20.22 -17.78 3.78
C PRO A 65 19.11 -17.39 2.79
N HIS A 66 19.47 -17.10 1.53
CA HIS A 66 18.53 -16.76 0.44
C HIS A 66 17.70 -15.48 0.66
N PHE A 67 18.36 -14.38 1.05
CA PHE A 67 17.74 -13.07 1.25
C PHE A 67 16.87 -12.64 0.06
N VAL A 68 17.44 -12.56 -1.14
CA VAL A 68 16.74 -12.08 -2.35
C VAL A 68 15.50 -12.90 -2.65
N ARG A 69 15.62 -14.24 -2.59
CA ARG A 69 14.50 -15.16 -2.86
C ARG A 69 13.34 -14.93 -1.89
N ARG A 70 13.61 -14.68 -0.59
CA ARG A 70 12.57 -14.35 0.38
C ARG A 70 11.93 -13.00 0.12
N VAL A 71 12.74 -11.97 -0.12
CA VAL A 71 12.24 -10.63 -0.41
C VAL A 71 11.30 -10.66 -1.63
N MET A 72 11.73 -11.29 -2.73
CA MET A 72 10.93 -11.41 -3.96
C MET A 72 9.65 -12.22 -3.74
N ARG A 73 9.71 -13.33 -2.99
CA ARG A 73 8.54 -14.19 -2.71
C ARG A 73 7.42 -13.48 -1.95
N TYR A 74 7.73 -12.47 -1.15
CA TYR A 74 6.71 -11.67 -0.46
C TYR A 74 6.35 -10.41 -1.24
N ALA A 75 7.34 -9.71 -1.81
CA ALA A 75 7.12 -8.44 -2.49
C ALA A 75 6.33 -8.59 -3.80
N ILE A 76 6.59 -9.64 -4.59
CA ILE A 76 5.90 -9.87 -5.86
C ILE A 76 4.40 -10.08 -5.66
N PRO A 77 3.94 -11.08 -4.89
CA PRO A 77 2.50 -11.27 -4.71
C PRO A 77 1.85 -10.07 -4.03
N SER A 78 2.51 -9.47 -3.03
CA SER A 78 1.95 -8.30 -2.36
C SER A 78 1.77 -7.12 -3.31
N GLY A 79 2.78 -6.87 -4.17
CA GLY A 79 2.72 -5.82 -5.18
C GLY A 79 1.70 -6.09 -6.28
N VAL A 80 1.53 -7.36 -6.69
CA VAL A 80 0.47 -7.76 -7.64
C VAL A 80 -0.91 -7.46 -7.05
N ILE A 81 -1.17 -7.88 -5.81
CA ILE A 81 -2.46 -7.67 -5.14
C ILE A 81 -2.74 -6.18 -4.95
N ALA A 82 -1.73 -5.40 -4.55
CA ALA A 82 -1.86 -3.95 -4.42
C ALA A 82 -2.16 -3.29 -5.77
N ALA A 83 -1.45 -3.66 -6.83
CA ALA A 83 -1.69 -3.12 -8.17
C ALA A 83 -3.09 -3.47 -8.68
N THR A 84 -3.51 -4.73 -8.59
CA THR A 84 -4.81 -5.16 -9.10
C THR A 84 -5.97 -4.57 -8.31
N ALA A 85 -5.89 -4.52 -6.98
CA ALA A 85 -6.93 -3.91 -6.13
C ALA A 85 -7.08 -2.42 -6.40
N THR A 86 -5.95 -1.72 -6.53
CA THR A 86 -5.91 -0.29 -6.86
C THR A 86 -6.49 -0.04 -8.25
N PHE A 87 -6.03 -0.79 -9.24
CA PHE A 87 -6.47 -0.64 -10.62
C PHE A 87 -7.97 -0.95 -10.78
N ALA A 88 -8.46 -2.00 -10.10
CA ALA A 88 -9.89 -2.31 -10.04
C ALA A 88 -10.69 -1.16 -9.40
N THR A 89 -10.20 -0.59 -8.30
CA THR A 89 -10.86 0.58 -7.68
C THR A 89 -10.91 1.75 -8.65
N TYR A 90 -9.80 2.02 -9.35
CA TYR A 90 -9.72 3.09 -10.35
C TYR A 90 -10.73 2.89 -11.49
N LEU A 91 -10.83 1.68 -12.05
CA LEU A 91 -11.80 1.38 -13.11
C LEU A 91 -13.25 1.51 -12.64
N VAL A 92 -13.57 1.03 -11.42
CA VAL A 92 -14.91 1.17 -10.83
C VAL A 92 -15.24 2.64 -10.60
N ALA A 93 -14.28 3.42 -10.10
CA ALA A 93 -14.45 4.86 -9.88
C ALA A 93 -14.69 5.60 -11.19
N ARG A 94 -13.93 5.26 -12.23
CA ARG A 94 -14.05 5.84 -13.56
C ARG A 94 -15.40 5.54 -14.22
N HIS A 95 -16.00 4.40 -13.91
CA HIS A 95 -17.35 4.09 -14.40
C HIS A 95 -18.45 4.82 -13.61
N HIS A 96 -18.19 5.14 -12.34
CA HIS A 96 -19.17 5.78 -11.45
C HIS A 96 -19.20 7.30 -11.58
N TYR A 97 -18.04 7.95 -11.68
CA TYR A 97 -17.95 9.39 -11.82
C TYR A 97 -18.01 9.80 -13.30
N SER A 98 -18.88 10.75 -13.62
CA SER A 98 -18.94 11.39 -14.94
C SER A 98 -19.01 12.91 -14.77
N GLY A 99 -18.16 13.63 -15.49
CA GLY A 99 -18.15 15.10 -15.51
C GLY A 99 -16.81 15.77 -15.10
N PRO A 100 -16.77 17.12 -15.07
CA PRO A 100 -15.59 17.89 -14.69
C PRO A 100 -15.22 17.62 -13.22
N GLY A 101 -13.99 17.14 -12.97
CA GLY A 101 -13.52 16.77 -11.62
C GLY A 101 -13.64 15.28 -11.27
N ALA A 102 -14.14 14.43 -12.18
CA ALA A 102 -14.19 12.98 -11.99
C ALA A 102 -12.79 12.37 -11.75
N LEU A 103 -11.77 12.85 -12.48
CA LEU A 103 -10.38 12.40 -12.35
C LEU A 103 -9.81 12.57 -10.93
N ASP A 104 -10.10 13.70 -10.27
CA ASP A 104 -9.63 13.92 -8.90
C ASP A 104 -10.29 12.93 -7.91
N ALA A 105 -11.58 12.62 -8.10
CA ALA A 105 -12.30 11.65 -7.28
C ALA A 105 -11.84 10.21 -7.54
N GLU A 106 -11.60 9.85 -8.80
CA GLU A 106 -11.07 8.55 -9.23
C GLU A 106 -9.69 8.27 -8.63
N THR A 107 -8.77 9.22 -8.79
CA THR A 107 -7.41 9.11 -8.30
C THR A 107 -7.35 9.13 -6.76
N SER A 108 -8.25 9.87 -6.10
CA SER A 108 -8.41 9.84 -4.63
C SER A 108 -8.86 8.47 -4.12
N ALA A 109 -9.86 7.86 -4.76
CA ALA A 109 -10.33 6.52 -4.40
C ALA A 109 -9.24 5.45 -4.60
N ALA A 110 -8.53 5.49 -5.72
CA ALA A 110 -7.38 4.61 -5.98
C ALA A 110 -6.26 4.80 -4.95
N THR A 111 -5.99 6.05 -4.54
CA THR A 111 -5.01 6.39 -3.51
C THR A 111 -5.40 5.86 -2.15
N LEU A 112 -6.68 5.96 -1.77
CA LEU A 112 -7.19 5.36 -0.55
C LEU A 112 -6.99 3.84 -0.53
N THR A 113 -7.39 3.14 -1.60
CA THR A 113 -7.20 1.67 -1.69
C THR A 113 -5.73 1.31 -1.59
N LEU A 114 -4.86 1.95 -2.37
CA LEU A 114 -3.43 1.65 -2.35
C LEU A 114 -2.80 1.92 -0.99
N PHE A 115 -3.21 3.01 -0.32
CA PHE A 115 -2.75 3.33 1.03
C PHE A 115 -3.16 2.24 2.02
N LEU A 116 -4.44 1.85 2.04
CA LEU A 116 -4.95 0.83 2.96
C LEU A 116 -4.30 -0.53 2.74
N VAL A 117 -4.12 -0.94 1.48
CA VAL A 117 -3.45 -2.20 1.14
C VAL A 117 -1.97 -2.15 1.53
N SER A 118 -1.28 -1.04 1.25
CA SER A 118 0.14 -0.86 1.64
C SER A 118 0.31 -0.80 3.16
N MET A 119 -0.63 -0.19 3.87
CA MET A 119 -0.68 -0.19 5.33
C MET A 119 -0.83 -1.61 5.87
N TRP A 120 -1.66 -2.43 5.23
CA TRP A 120 -1.81 -3.83 5.61
C TRP A 120 -0.52 -4.64 5.36
N VAL A 121 0.15 -4.42 4.22
CA VAL A 121 1.48 -5.00 3.95
C VAL A 121 2.47 -4.60 5.04
N LEU A 122 2.52 -3.32 5.41
CA LEU A 122 3.36 -2.84 6.51
C LEU A 122 3.01 -3.54 7.83
N ALA A 123 1.72 -3.66 8.16
CA ALA A 123 1.26 -4.33 9.37
C ALA A 123 1.67 -5.80 9.41
N ILE A 124 1.64 -6.50 8.27
CA ILE A 124 2.11 -7.89 8.17
C ILE A 124 3.63 -7.96 8.38
N ILE A 125 4.39 -7.10 7.71
CA ILE A 125 5.86 -7.06 7.80
C ILE A 125 6.34 -6.69 9.21
N ALA A 126 5.57 -5.87 9.93
CA ALA A 126 5.86 -5.46 11.30
C ALA A 126 5.75 -6.61 12.33
N ARG A 127 5.16 -7.76 11.98
CA ARG A 127 5.07 -8.93 12.88
C ARG A 127 6.48 -9.47 13.23
N PRO A 128 6.77 -9.85 14.50
CA PRO A 128 5.91 -9.88 15.69
C PRO A 128 5.64 -8.47 16.24
N TYR A 129 4.39 -8.22 16.63
CA TYR A 129 3.95 -6.90 17.11
C TYR A 129 4.57 -6.58 18.47
N THR A 130 5.50 -5.64 18.49
CA THR A 130 5.96 -4.98 19.72
C THR A 130 5.27 -3.63 19.84
N TRP A 131 5.14 -3.08 21.04
CA TRP A 131 4.48 -1.79 21.29
C TRP A 131 4.98 -0.67 20.37
N TRP A 132 6.30 -0.58 20.14
CA TRP A 132 6.88 0.41 19.21
C TRP A 132 6.47 0.21 17.76
N ARG A 133 6.36 -1.05 17.29
CA ARG A 133 5.93 -1.34 15.91
C ARG A 133 4.44 -1.08 15.72
N ILE A 134 3.62 -1.38 16.74
CA ILE A 134 2.20 -1.02 16.76
C ILE A 134 2.06 0.50 16.71
N GLY A 135 2.80 1.21 17.57
CA GLY A 135 2.82 2.68 17.59
C GLY A 135 3.23 3.27 16.24
N LEU A 136 4.22 2.68 15.56
CA LEU A 136 4.62 3.07 14.21
C LEU A 136 3.48 2.90 13.19
N VAL A 137 2.86 1.71 13.11
CA VAL A 137 1.75 1.45 12.18
C VAL A 137 0.57 2.38 12.47
N ALA A 138 0.22 2.55 13.75
CA ALA A 138 -0.83 3.45 14.19
C ALA A 138 -0.52 4.91 13.82
N ALA A 139 0.73 5.36 14.01
CA ALA A 139 1.16 6.71 13.66
C ALA A 139 1.07 6.95 12.14
N MET A 140 1.41 5.97 11.31
CA MET A 140 1.28 6.11 9.85
C MET A 140 -0.19 6.18 9.43
N GLY A 141 -1.05 5.36 10.02
CA GLY A 141 -2.50 5.42 9.81
C GLY A 141 -3.09 6.76 10.25
N LEU A 142 -2.69 7.24 11.43
CA LEU A 142 -3.10 8.54 11.95
C LEU A 142 -2.61 9.69 11.08
N GLY A 143 -1.37 9.64 10.59
CA GLY A 143 -0.82 10.64 9.68
C GLY A 143 -1.64 10.80 8.41
N PHE A 144 -2.13 9.69 7.84
CA PHE A 144 -3.03 9.74 6.71
C PHE A 144 -4.42 10.24 7.06
N LEU A 145 -4.95 9.86 8.23
CA LEU A 145 -6.22 10.38 8.71
C LEU A 145 -6.18 11.90 8.92
N ILE A 146 -5.06 12.44 9.44
CA ILE A 146 -4.83 13.88 9.54
C ILE A 146 -4.86 14.53 8.16
N VAL A 147 -4.21 13.93 7.16
CA VAL A 147 -4.27 14.41 5.77
C VAL A 147 -5.71 14.43 5.25
N LEU A 148 -6.53 13.44 5.61
CA LEU A 148 -7.94 13.38 5.21
C LEU A 148 -8.87 14.33 5.98
N VAL A 149 -8.45 14.89 7.12
CA VAL A 149 -9.29 15.80 7.93
C VAL A 149 -8.89 17.26 7.75
N VAL A 150 -7.61 17.54 7.51
CA VAL A 150 -7.09 18.91 7.39
C VAL A 150 -7.28 19.41 5.95
N PRO A 151 -8.12 20.44 5.71
CA PRO A 151 -8.44 20.90 4.35
C PRO A 151 -7.22 21.33 3.54
N TRP A 152 -6.27 22.00 4.19
CA TRP A 152 -5.01 22.41 3.55
C TRP A 152 -4.19 21.23 3.02
N LEU A 153 -4.18 20.10 3.75
CA LEU A 153 -3.49 18.88 3.30
C LEU A 153 -4.29 18.17 2.20
N GLN A 154 -5.61 18.16 2.27
CA GLN A 154 -6.46 17.63 1.20
C GLN A 154 -6.25 18.39 -0.11
N ASP A 155 -6.17 19.72 -0.08
CA ASP A 155 -5.91 20.54 -1.27
C ASP A 155 -4.50 20.31 -1.82
N PHE A 156 -3.50 20.27 -0.94
CA PHE A 156 -2.11 20.01 -1.34
C PHE A 156 -1.96 18.63 -2.00
N PHE A 157 -2.53 17.59 -1.39
CA PHE A 157 -2.50 16.22 -1.90
C PHE A 157 -3.61 15.92 -2.92
N ALA A 158 -4.49 16.87 -3.26
CA ALA A 158 -5.69 16.68 -4.08
C ALA A 158 -6.52 15.44 -3.72
N LEU A 159 -6.66 15.17 -2.43
CA LEU A 159 -7.49 14.09 -1.92
C LEU A 159 -8.92 14.60 -1.75
N LYS A 160 -9.71 14.50 -2.82
CA LYS A 160 -11.14 14.82 -2.83
C LYS A 160 -11.95 13.54 -2.88
N LEU A 161 -12.33 13.03 -1.70
CA LEU A 161 -13.31 11.96 -1.61
C LEU A 161 -14.70 12.56 -1.86
N VAL A 162 -15.16 12.46 -3.10
CA VAL A 162 -16.48 12.96 -3.50
C VAL A 162 -17.52 11.87 -3.27
N GLY A 163 -18.56 12.16 -2.49
CA GLY A 163 -19.61 11.18 -2.17
C GLY A 163 -19.18 10.10 -1.17
N THR A 164 -20.14 9.28 -0.72
CA THR A 164 -19.91 8.25 0.31
C THR A 164 -19.71 6.86 -0.29
N THR A 165 -20.41 6.54 -1.39
CA THR A 165 -20.42 5.20 -2.00
C THR A 165 -19.04 4.72 -2.43
N MET A 166 -18.31 5.55 -3.19
CA MET A 166 -17.02 5.19 -3.76
C MET A 166 -15.87 5.06 -2.74
N PRO A 167 -15.77 5.93 -1.71
CA PRO A 167 -14.86 5.69 -0.59
C PRO A 167 -15.13 4.36 0.11
N TRP A 168 -16.40 4.01 0.34
CA TRP A 168 -16.76 2.74 0.98
C TRP A 168 -16.46 1.53 0.07
N THR A 169 -16.65 1.63 -1.24
CA THR A 169 -16.24 0.56 -2.16
C THR A 169 -14.73 0.40 -2.21
N ALA A 170 -13.97 1.51 -2.21
CA ALA A 170 -12.50 1.48 -2.12
C ALA A 170 -12.04 0.78 -0.83
N VAL A 171 -12.65 1.10 0.31
CA VAL A 171 -12.39 0.41 1.59
C VAL A 171 -12.75 -1.08 1.49
N ALA A 172 -13.89 -1.45 0.92
CA ALA A 172 -14.29 -2.84 0.76
C ALA A 172 -13.31 -3.64 -0.11
N ILE A 173 -12.85 -3.06 -1.24
CA ILE A 173 -11.83 -3.66 -2.10
C ILE A 173 -10.51 -3.80 -1.33
N ALA A 174 -10.11 -2.79 -0.56
CA ALA A 174 -8.90 -2.84 0.25
C ALA A 174 -8.98 -3.93 1.34
N VAL A 175 -10.13 -4.11 1.98
CA VAL A 175 -10.35 -5.18 2.97
C VAL A 175 -10.28 -6.57 2.32
N ALA A 176 -10.89 -6.75 1.14
CA ALA A 176 -10.78 -7.99 0.39
C ALA A 176 -9.33 -8.30 -0.01
N ALA A 177 -8.60 -7.29 -0.50
CA ALA A 177 -7.18 -7.39 -0.81
C ALA A 177 -6.33 -7.71 0.43
N ALA A 178 -6.64 -7.11 1.58
CA ALA A 178 -5.98 -7.38 2.86
C ALA A 178 -6.19 -8.83 3.33
N ALA A 179 -7.41 -9.35 3.19
CA ALA A 179 -7.70 -10.76 3.48
C ALA A 179 -6.91 -11.70 2.56
N LEU A 180 -6.84 -11.37 1.27
CA LEU A 180 -6.07 -12.14 0.29
C LEU A 180 -4.56 -12.06 0.55
N LEU A 181 -4.04 -10.90 0.95
CA LEU A 181 -2.66 -10.73 1.41
C LEU A 181 -2.35 -11.59 2.62
N GLU A 182 -3.22 -11.60 3.64
CA GLU A 182 -3.04 -12.43 4.83
C GLU A 182 -3.06 -13.93 4.46
N PHE A 183 -3.94 -14.34 3.54
CA PHE A 183 -3.99 -15.71 3.04
C PHE A 183 -2.70 -16.09 2.30
N VAL A 184 -2.26 -15.26 1.35
CA VAL A 184 -1.03 -15.49 0.58
C VAL A 184 0.17 -15.52 1.52
N TRP A 185 0.24 -14.61 2.48
CA TRP A 185 1.32 -14.57 3.46
C TRP A 185 1.37 -15.86 4.29
N ARG A 186 0.23 -16.32 4.82
CA ARG A 186 0.15 -17.58 5.57
C ARG A 186 0.52 -18.77 4.69
N TRP A 187 0.11 -18.78 3.43
CA TRP A 187 0.42 -19.87 2.50
C TRP A 187 1.91 -19.93 2.16
N VAL A 188 2.53 -18.79 1.86
CA VAL A 188 3.97 -18.68 1.62
C VAL A 188 4.76 -19.05 2.89
N GLY A 189 4.30 -18.59 4.06
CA GLY A 189 4.90 -18.92 5.35
C GLY A 189 4.82 -20.42 5.70
N ARG A 190 3.70 -21.09 5.40
CA ARG A 190 3.50 -22.54 5.64
C ARG A 190 4.32 -23.41 4.68
N ARG A 191 4.38 -23.07 3.39
CA ARG A 191 5.08 -23.88 2.37
C ARG A 191 6.61 -23.83 2.48
N PHE A 192 7.17 -22.84 3.17
CA PHE A 192 8.62 -22.65 3.28
C PHE A 192 9.05 -22.43 4.74
N GLY A 193 8.33 -23.04 5.68
CA GLY A 193 8.48 -22.82 7.11
C GLY A 193 9.91 -23.02 7.65
N ALA A 194 10.33 -21.99 8.39
CA ALA A 194 11.43 -21.87 9.35
C ALA A 194 12.88 -21.94 8.84
#